data_AF-A0A819M6Y4-F1
#
_entry.id   AF-A0A819M6Y4-F1
#
_cell.length_a   1.000
_cell.length_b   1.000
_cell.length_c   1.000
_cell.angle_alpha   90.00
_cell.angle_beta   90.00
_cell.angle_gamma   90.00
#
_symmetry.space_group_name_H-M   'P 1'
#
loop_
_entity.id
_entity.type
_entity.pdbx_description
1 polymer ?
#
loop_
_entity_poly.entity_id
_entity_poly.type
_entity_poly.pdbx_seq_one_letter_code
_entity_poly.pdbx_strand_id
1 'polypeptide(L)'
;MDPMFPGGQPQFIFVPPGSVPVPILNQVPVMMQPAPFPVFVQQPTQRPMLPPQGAIPQQQQQQQHMSSMQTDYMTDDRLQEKARRWQQLQTKRYADKRRFGFSDIQKEDMPAEHIRKIIRDHGDMTNRKFRHDKRVYLGSLKYMPHAIYKLLENMPMPWE
;
A
#
# COMPACT_ATOMS: atom_id res chain seq x y z
N MET A 1 -1.62 -24.69 -56.32
CA MET A 1 -1.55 -23.46 -55.51
C MET A 1 -1.33 -23.90 -54.07
N ASP A 2 -0.10 -24.27 -53.75
CA ASP A 2 0.33 -24.70 -52.42
C ASP A 2 0.79 -23.49 -51.60
N PRO A 3 0.48 -23.39 -50.30
CA PRO A 3 1.08 -22.39 -49.44
C PRO A 3 2.42 -22.89 -48.86
N MET A 4 3.51 -22.23 -49.24
CA MET A 4 4.82 -22.32 -48.58
C MET A 4 4.73 -21.80 -47.13
N PHE A 5 5.08 -22.64 -46.17
CA PHE A 5 5.47 -22.23 -44.81
C PHE A 5 6.99 -21.96 -44.78
N PRO A 6 7.49 -20.83 -44.22
CA PRO A 6 8.91 -20.69 -43.94
C PRO A 6 9.23 -21.42 -42.62
N GLY A 7 9.92 -22.55 -42.73
CA GLY A 7 10.46 -23.31 -41.60
C GLY A 7 11.67 -22.61 -40.97
N GLY A 8 11.51 -22.10 -39.75
CA GLY A 8 12.62 -21.73 -38.87
C GLY A 8 13.06 -22.95 -38.05
N GLN A 9 14.34 -23.31 -38.12
CA GLN A 9 14.92 -24.43 -37.38
C GLN A 9 14.83 -24.19 -35.85
N PRO A 10 14.44 -25.20 -35.04
CA PRO A 10 14.49 -25.07 -33.59
C PRO A 10 15.96 -25.08 -33.13
N GLN A 11 16.40 -23.99 -32.50
CA GLN A 11 17.72 -23.90 -31.88
C GLN A 11 17.73 -24.78 -30.62
N PHE A 12 18.21 -26.02 -30.74
CA PHE A 12 18.46 -26.89 -29.59
C PHE A 12 19.73 -26.43 -28.88
N ILE A 13 19.58 -25.85 -27.68
CA ILE A 13 20.71 -25.61 -26.77
C ILE A 13 21.11 -26.96 -26.17
N PHE A 14 22.24 -27.50 -26.62
CA PHE A 14 22.83 -28.72 -26.06
C PHE A 14 23.51 -28.37 -24.73
N VAL A 15 22.93 -28.80 -23.60
CA VAL A 15 23.56 -28.71 -22.28
C VAL A 15 24.23 -30.06 -21.99
N PRO A 16 25.57 -30.13 -21.82
CA PRO A 16 26.26 -31.38 -21.57
C PRO A 16 25.92 -31.95 -20.19
N PRO A 17 25.88 -33.29 -20.04
CA PRO A 17 25.49 -33.93 -18.78
C PRO A 17 26.64 -33.87 -17.77
N GLY A 18 26.41 -33.19 -16.64
CA GLY A 18 27.33 -33.20 -15.49
C GLY A 18 27.58 -31.85 -14.80
N SER A 19 27.01 -30.74 -15.26
CA SER A 19 27.17 -29.43 -14.60
C SER A 19 25.97 -29.09 -13.70
N VAL A 20 26.27 -28.78 -12.43
CA VAL A 20 25.33 -28.20 -11.47
C VAL A 20 25.10 -26.71 -11.81
N PRO A 21 23.86 -26.20 -11.83
CA PRO A 21 23.62 -24.79 -12.09
C PRO A 21 24.03 -23.93 -10.88
N VAL A 22 24.94 -22.98 -11.11
CA VAL A 22 25.30 -21.91 -10.15
C VAL A 22 24.28 -20.77 -10.31
N PRO A 23 23.66 -20.24 -9.22
CA PRO A 23 22.81 -19.07 -9.32
C PRO A 23 23.65 -17.80 -9.57
N ILE A 24 23.37 -17.10 -10.67
CA ILE A 24 23.94 -15.77 -10.98
C ILE A 24 23.18 -14.72 -10.16
N LEU A 25 23.85 -14.16 -9.14
CA LEU A 25 23.42 -12.98 -8.41
C LEU A 25 23.83 -11.72 -9.18
N ASN A 26 23.01 -11.32 -10.15
CA ASN A 26 22.83 -9.95 -10.69
C ASN A 26 22.35 -10.00 -12.15
N GLN A 27 21.03 -10.10 -12.34
CA GLN A 27 20.35 -9.68 -13.57
C GLN A 27 19.04 -9.01 -13.15
N VAL A 28 18.97 -7.69 -13.31
CA VAL A 28 17.76 -6.88 -13.10
C VAL A 28 16.78 -7.11 -14.27
N PRO A 29 15.45 -7.13 -14.02
CA PRO A 29 14.45 -7.25 -15.07
C PRO A 29 14.36 -5.98 -15.92
N VAL A 30 14.26 -6.15 -17.25
CA VAL A 30 13.85 -5.09 -18.18
C VAL A 30 12.40 -4.71 -17.85
N MET A 31 12.22 -3.54 -17.23
CA MET A 31 10.90 -2.96 -16.97
C MET A 31 10.44 -2.11 -18.15
N MET A 32 9.13 -2.20 -18.35
CA MET A 32 8.27 -1.42 -19.22
C MET A 32 8.53 0.08 -19.10
N GLN A 33 8.62 0.77 -20.23
CA GLN A 33 8.83 2.21 -20.35
C GLN A 33 7.60 2.98 -19.81
N PRO A 34 7.74 3.87 -18.81
CA PRO A 34 6.71 4.87 -18.49
C PRO A 34 6.86 6.11 -19.39
N ALA A 35 5.74 6.70 -19.78
CA ALA A 35 5.67 7.96 -20.54
C ALA A 35 6.41 9.12 -19.80
N PRO A 36 7.03 10.06 -20.53
CA PRO A 36 7.84 11.11 -19.92
C PRO A 36 6.95 12.17 -19.23
N PHE A 37 7.11 12.31 -17.92
CA PHE A 37 6.71 13.51 -17.19
C PHE A 37 7.75 14.62 -17.44
N PRO A 38 7.35 15.90 -17.57
CA PRO A 38 8.31 16.99 -17.71
C PRO A 38 9.15 17.12 -16.43
N VAL A 39 10.47 16.99 -16.60
CA VAL A 39 11.48 17.22 -15.57
C VAL A 39 11.54 18.73 -15.30
N PHE A 40 11.17 19.13 -14.09
CA PHE A 40 11.47 20.47 -13.60
C PHE A 40 12.95 20.50 -13.19
N VAL A 41 13.79 21.13 -14.01
CA VAL A 41 15.21 21.37 -13.71
C VAL A 41 15.30 22.34 -12.52
N GLN A 42 15.84 21.87 -11.41
CA GLN A 42 16.14 22.70 -10.25
C GLN A 42 17.40 23.53 -10.54
N GLN A 43 17.22 24.85 -10.65
CA GLN A 43 18.31 25.83 -10.79
C GLN A 43 19.15 25.88 -9.51
N PRO A 44 20.50 26.02 -9.61
CA PRO A 44 21.33 26.33 -8.45
C PRO A 44 21.02 27.77 -7.98
N THR A 45 20.36 27.90 -6.84
CA THR A 45 20.10 29.21 -6.24
C THR A 45 21.39 29.72 -5.61
N GLN A 46 21.91 30.80 -6.18
CA GLN A 46 23.11 31.49 -5.74
C GLN A 46 22.90 32.12 -4.36
N ARG A 47 23.90 32.02 -3.49
CA ARG A 47 23.91 32.65 -2.16
C ARG A 47 23.95 34.18 -2.34
N PRO A 48 23.11 34.96 -1.65
CA PRO A 48 23.27 36.41 -1.64
C PRO A 48 24.56 36.77 -0.90
N MET A 49 25.46 37.48 -1.60
CA MET A 49 26.68 38.07 -1.07
C MET A 49 26.32 39.23 -0.14
N LEU A 50 26.90 39.26 1.07
CA LEU A 50 26.80 40.41 1.96
C LEU A 50 27.64 41.58 1.41
N PRO A 51 27.13 42.83 1.40
CA PRO A 51 27.95 44.00 1.13
C PRO A 51 28.84 44.34 2.35
N PRO A 52 30.15 44.63 2.15
CA PRO A 52 31.03 45.13 3.20
C PRO A 52 31.05 46.67 3.19
N GLN A 53 30.64 47.31 4.27
CA GLN A 53 30.82 48.75 4.59
C GLN A 53 30.17 48.97 5.96
N GLY A 54 30.72 49.61 6.99
CA GLY A 54 32.03 50.18 7.28
C GLY A 54 32.09 50.35 8.81
N ALA A 55 33.25 50.72 9.34
CA ALA A 55 33.51 50.92 10.76
C ALA A 55 32.80 52.16 11.35
N ILE A 56 33.16 52.48 12.61
CA ILE A 56 32.98 53.73 13.40
C ILE A 56 31.75 53.68 14.37
N PRO A 57 31.79 54.25 15.59
CA PRO A 57 32.17 53.55 16.83
C PRO A 57 31.17 53.75 18.01
N GLN A 58 31.43 53.03 19.10
CA GLN A 58 31.27 53.38 20.52
C GLN A 58 30.43 54.63 20.90
N GLN A 59 29.36 54.45 21.69
CA GLN A 59 29.10 55.28 22.88
C GLN A 59 28.09 54.63 23.86
N GLN A 60 28.38 54.86 25.15
CA GLN A 60 27.71 54.39 26.36
C GLN A 60 26.38 55.10 26.64
N GLN A 61 25.59 54.46 27.52
CA GLN A 61 24.68 54.99 28.57
C GLN A 61 23.30 54.31 28.47
N GLN A 62 23.01 53.33 29.33
CA GLN A 62 22.41 53.52 30.66
C GLN A 62 20.94 53.95 30.58
N GLN A 63 20.02 52.97 30.70
CA GLN A 63 18.94 53.05 31.68
C GLN A 63 18.15 51.75 31.79
N GLN A 64 17.96 51.36 33.05
CA GLN A 64 17.04 50.34 33.51
C GLN A 64 15.63 50.68 33.01
N HIS A 65 14.99 49.71 32.34
CA HIS A 65 13.54 49.61 32.31
C HIS A 65 13.17 48.19 32.71
N MET A 66 13.08 47.97 34.02
CA MET A 66 12.25 46.90 34.55
C MET A 66 10.79 47.29 34.35
N SER A 67 10.10 46.60 33.46
CA SER A 67 8.65 46.38 33.46
C SER A 67 8.36 45.40 32.33
N SER A 68 8.31 44.11 32.63
CA SER A 68 7.13 43.41 33.13
C SER A 68 6.33 42.83 31.95
N MET A 69 6.05 41.52 32.04
CA MET A 69 5.11 40.78 31.20
C MET A 69 5.61 40.32 29.81
N GLN A 70 6.85 39.83 29.70
CA GLN A 70 7.12 38.72 28.74
C GLN A 70 6.68 37.36 29.32
N THR A 71 5.91 37.41 30.40
CA THR A 71 5.11 36.34 30.96
C THR A 71 3.67 36.47 30.49
N ASP A 72 3.44 36.77 29.21
CA ASP A 72 2.25 36.22 28.57
C ASP A 72 2.65 34.80 28.19
N TYR A 73 2.74 33.98 29.25
CA TYR A 73 2.45 32.56 29.17
C TYR A 73 1.40 32.43 28.09
N MET A 74 1.70 31.68 27.02
CA MET A 74 0.67 31.11 26.15
C MET A 74 -0.54 30.88 27.03
N THR A 75 -1.60 31.70 26.87
CA THR A 75 -2.71 31.80 27.83
C THR A 75 -3.03 30.41 28.34
N ASP A 76 -3.32 30.24 29.63
CA ASP A 76 -3.48 28.89 30.21
C ASP A 76 -4.33 27.97 29.30
N ASP A 77 -5.37 28.53 28.68
CA ASP A 77 -6.15 27.96 27.58
C ASP A 77 -5.35 27.45 26.35
N ARG A 78 -4.42 28.23 25.79
CA ARG A 78 -3.53 27.84 24.68
C ARG A 78 -2.58 26.71 25.06
N LEU A 79 -2.08 26.71 26.30
CA LEU A 79 -1.19 25.65 26.79
C LEU A 79 -1.96 24.36 27.04
N GLN A 80 -3.14 24.45 27.67
CA GLN A 80 -4.07 23.33 27.82
C GLN A 80 -4.48 22.74 26.47
N GLU A 81 -4.80 23.59 25.49
CA GLU A 81 -5.16 23.15 24.14
C GLU A 81 -3.99 22.43 23.44
N LYS A 82 -2.75 22.90 23.63
CA LYS A 82 -1.55 22.22 23.11
C LYS A 82 -1.34 20.86 23.79
N ALA A 83 -1.49 20.77 25.11
CA ALA A 83 -1.38 19.53 25.86
C ALA A 83 -2.46 18.52 25.42
N ARG A 84 -3.70 18.97 25.27
CA ARG A 84 -4.83 18.16 24.77
C ARG A 84 -4.55 17.63 23.37
N ARG A 85 -4.09 18.48 22.44
CA ARG A 85 -3.73 18.05 21.07
C ARG A 85 -2.58 17.05 21.07
N TRP A 86 -1.57 17.27 21.90
CA TRP A 86 -0.44 16.36 22.02
C TRP A 86 -0.87 15.01 22.56
N GLN A 87 -1.71 14.98 23.61
CA GLN A 87 -2.27 13.74 24.15
C GLN A 87 -3.10 12.99 23.11
N GLN A 88 -3.99 13.67 22.39
CA GLN A 88 -4.77 13.06 21.31
C GLN A 88 -3.89 12.47 20.21
N LEU A 89 -2.81 13.16 19.83
CA LEU A 89 -1.86 12.68 18.83
C LEU A 89 -1.13 11.44 19.33
N GLN A 90 -0.67 11.45 20.59
CA GLN A 90 0.05 10.35 21.22
C GLN A 90 -0.84 9.09 21.29
N THR A 91 -2.06 9.24 21.82
CA THR A 91 -3.04 8.14 21.91
C THR A 91 -3.40 7.57 20.53
N LYS A 92 -3.53 8.42 19.50
CA LYS A 92 -3.81 7.96 18.12
C LYS A 92 -2.59 7.30 17.47
N ARG A 93 -1.38 7.83 17.69
CA ARG A 93 -0.14 7.34 17.09
C ARG A 93 0.24 5.97 17.63
N TYR A 94 0.09 5.77 18.93
CA TYR A 94 0.50 4.53 19.63
C TYR A 94 -0.69 3.67 20.07
N ALA A 95 -1.85 3.82 19.41
CA ALA A 95 -2.99 2.94 19.63
C ALA A 95 -2.62 1.48 19.34
N ASP A 96 -3.12 0.52 20.13
CA ASP A 96 -2.76 -0.90 19.99
C ASP A 96 -3.05 -1.48 18.60
N LYS A 97 -4.11 -1.00 17.92
CA LYS A 97 -4.42 -1.35 16.53
C LYS A 97 -3.35 -0.99 15.49
N ARG A 98 -2.40 -0.14 15.87
CA ARG A 98 -1.27 0.29 15.02
C ARG A 98 0.05 -0.36 15.43
N ARG A 99 0.02 -1.23 16.44
CA ARG A 99 1.22 -1.94 16.88
C ARG A 99 1.57 -3.02 15.86
N PHE A 100 2.87 -3.21 15.67
CA PHE A 100 3.38 -4.31 14.86
C PHE A 100 2.91 -5.65 15.45
N GLY A 101 2.36 -6.52 14.61
CA GLY A 101 1.75 -7.78 15.05
C GLY A 101 0.28 -7.67 15.46
N PHE A 102 -0.34 -6.49 15.36
CA PHE A 102 -1.79 -6.38 15.48
C PHE A 102 -2.47 -7.14 14.33
N SER A 103 -3.25 -8.15 14.70
CA SER A 103 -4.13 -8.85 13.75
C SER A 103 -5.49 -8.17 13.79
N ASP A 104 -5.97 -7.81 12.59
CA ASP A 104 -7.20 -7.03 12.43
C ASP A 104 -8.46 -7.80 12.84
N ILE A 105 -9.57 -7.05 12.91
CA ILE A 105 -10.90 -7.46 13.36
C ILE A 105 -11.32 -8.80 12.74
N GLN A 106 -11.82 -9.67 13.62
CA GLN A 106 -12.45 -10.94 13.29
C GLN A 106 -13.51 -10.76 12.20
N LYS A 107 -13.52 -11.64 11.20
CA LYS A 107 -14.54 -11.60 10.16
C LYS A 107 -15.91 -11.86 10.79
N GLU A 108 -16.76 -10.85 10.81
CA GLU A 108 -18.15 -10.97 11.23
C GLU A 108 -18.97 -11.65 10.13
N ASP A 109 -20.04 -12.33 10.56
CA ASP A 109 -20.92 -13.03 9.64
C ASP A 109 -21.74 -12.05 8.79
N MET A 110 -21.62 -12.20 7.47
CA MET A 110 -22.41 -11.41 6.52
C MET A 110 -23.87 -11.86 6.52
N PRO A 111 -24.82 -10.96 6.23
CA PRO A 111 -26.24 -11.33 6.14
C PRO A 111 -26.45 -12.42 5.06
N ALA A 112 -27.24 -13.43 5.40
CA ALA A 112 -27.47 -14.60 4.54
C ALA A 112 -28.03 -14.23 3.15
N GLU A 113 -28.77 -13.13 3.03
CA GLU A 113 -29.29 -12.63 1.74
C GLU A 113 -28.20 -12.25 0.74
N HIS A 114 -27.01 -11.88 1.21
CA HIS A 114 -25.90 -11.52 0.32
C HIS A 114 -25.51 -12.70 -0.58
N ILE A 115 -25.30 -13.88 0.01
CA ILE A 115 -24.96 -15.10 -0.74
C ILE A 115 -26.13 -15.56 -1.59
N ARG A 116 -27.37 -15.54 -1.05
CA ARG A 116 -28.57 -15.93 -1.80
C ARG A 116 -28.75 -15.08 -3.05
N LYS A 117 -28.54 -13.76 -2.94
CA LYS A 117 -28.63 -12.85 -4.08
C LYS A 117 -27.55 -13.14 -5.12
N ILE A 118 -26.30 -13.32 -4.70
CA ILE A 118 -25.19 -13.65 -5.63
C ILE A 118 -25.52 -14.92 -6.42
N ILE A 119 -25.87 -16.03 -5.75
CA ILE A 119 -26.17 -17.29 -6.43
C ILE A 119 -27.37 -17.16 -7.39
N ARG A 120 -28.44 -16.45 -6.99
CA ARG A 120 -29.60 -16.20 -7.86
C ARG A 120 -29.25 -15.34 -9.08
N ASP A 121 -28.50 -14.27 -8.87
CA ASP A 121 -28.13 -13.32 -9.92
C ASP A 121 -27.23 -14.00 -10.96
N HIS A 122 -26.28 -14.82 -10.50
CA HIS A 122 -25.31 -15.57 -11.29
C HIS A 122 -25.95 -16.73 -12.07
N GLY A 123 -26.83 -17.50 -11.43
CA GLY A 123 -27.60 -18.58 -12.05
C GLY A 123 -26.72 -19.55 -12.84
N ASP A 124 -27.00 -19.70 -14.13
CA ASP A 124 -26.36 -20.64 -15.06
C ASP A 124 -25.13 -20.08 -15.81
N MET A 125 -24.62 -18.91 -15.42
CA MET A 125 -23.49 -18.22 -16.06
C MET A 125 -23.72 -17.83 -17.54
N THR A 126 -24.93 -17.93 -18.09
CA THR A 126 -25.15 -17.64 -19.52
C THR A 126 -25.05 -16.15 -19.84
N ASN A 127 -25.43 -15.29 -18.89
CA ASN A 127 -25.39 -13.85 -19.05
C ASN A 127 -23.95 -13.33 -19.23
N ARG A 128 -23.73 -12.49 -20.26
CA ARG A 128 -22.43 -11.88 -20.59
C ARG A 128 -21.84 -11.06 -19.44
N LYS A 129 -22.68 -10.49 -18.56
CA LYS A 129 -22.22 -9.66 -17.43
C LYS A 129 -21.27 -10.41 -16.49
N PHE A 130 -21.41 -11.73 -16.35
CA PHE A 130 -20.57 -12.58 -15.49
C PHE A 130 -19.47 -13.33 -16.23
N ARG A 131 -19.06 -12.87 -17.43
CA ARG A 131 -18.02 -13.55 -18.22
C ARG A 131 -16.70 -13.71 -17.46
N HIS A 132 -16.33 -12.75 -16.60
CA HIS A 132 -15.08 -12.78 -15.84
C HIS A 132 -15.09 -13.87 -14.76
N ASP A 133 -16.25 -14.16 -14.18
CA ASP A 133 -16.38 -15.09 -13.05
C ASP A 133 -16.32 -16.55 -13.51
N LYS A 134 -16.63 -16.83 -14.79
CA LYS A 134 -16.64 -18.21 -15.33
C LYS A 134 -15.34 -18.98 -15.06
N ARG A 135 -14.19 -18.30 -15.19
CA ARG A 135 -12.89 -18.94 -14.93
C ARG A 135 -12.69 -19.26 -13.45
N VAL A 136 -13.24 -18.44 -12.56
CA VAL A 136 -13.21 -18.68 -11.11
C VAL A 136 -14.12 -19.86 -10.75
N TYR A 137 -15.33 -19.93 -11.32
CA TYR A 137 -16.22 -21.08 -11.13
C TYR A 137 -15.54 -22.40 -11.54
N LEU A 138 -14.87 -22.43 -12.69
CA LEU A 138 -14.09 -23.60 -13.11
C LEU A 138 -12.94 -23.91 -12.15
N GLY A 139 -12.23 -22.90 -11.64
CA GLY A 139 -11.16 -23.08 -10.65
C GLY A 139 -11.65 -23.64 -9.32
N SER A 140 -12.85 -23.25 -8.89
CA SER A 140 -13.46 -23.74 -7.65
C SER A 140 -13.85 -25.22 -7.71
N LEU A 141 -14.00 -25.80 -8.91
CA LEU A 141 -14.32 -27.22 -9.08
C LEU A 141 -13.32 -28.14 -8.36
N LYS A 142 -12.06 -27.71 -8.25
CA LYS A 142 -11.02 -28.42 -7.49
C LYS A 142 -11.41 -28.69 -6.04
N TYR A 143 -12.18 -27.79 -5.42
CA TYR A 143 -12.58 -27.88 -4.02
C TYR A 143 -13.95 -28.53 -3.82
N MET A 144 -14.62 -28.98 -4.88
CA MET A 144 -15.91 -29.67 -4.79
C MET A 144 -15.91 -30.87 -3.85
N PRO A 145 -14.90 -31.77 -3.86
CA PRO A 145 -14.89 -32.90 -2.93
C PRO A 145 -14.89 -32.46 -1.46
N HIS A 146 -14.16 -31.37 -1.14
CA HIS A 146 -14.11 -30.83 0.21
C HIS A 146 -15.44 -30.18 0.62
N ALA A 147 -16.07 -29.43 -0.29
CA ALA A 147 -17.37 -28.82 -0.06
C ALA A 147 -18.47 -29.87 0.16
N ILE A 148 -18.49 -30.94 -0.64
CA ILE A 148 -19.44 -32.05 -0.50
C ILE A 148 -19.22 -32.76 0.83
N TYR A 149 -17.97 -33.05 1.21
CA TYR A 149 -17.66 -33.67 2.49
C TYR A 149 -18.22 -32.84 3.66
N LYS A 150 -18.01 -31.52 3.65
CA LYS A 150 -18.52 -30.60 4.69
C LYS A 150 -20.04 -30.46 4.68
N LEU A 151 -20.67 -30.58 3.52
CA LEU A 151 -22.14 -30.58 3.42
C LEU A 151 -22.73 -31.84 4.06
N LEU A 152 -22.15 -33.01 3.76
CA LEU A 152 -22.65 -34.29 4.26
C LEU A 152 -22.37 -34.51 5.75
N GLU A 153 -21.29 -33.91 6.28
CA GLU A 153 -20.98 -33.90 7.71
C GLU A 153 -22.11 -33.25 8.55
N ASN A 154 -22.86 -32.32 7.97
CA ASN A 154 -23.93 -31.57 8.64
C ASN A 154 -25.33 -31.97 8.17
N MET A 155 -25.53 -33.21 7.68
CA MET A 155 -26.88 -33.69 7.42
C MET A 155 -27.67 -33.73 8.73
N PRO A 156 -28.89 -33.17 8.76
CA PRO A 156 -29.69 -33.15 9.97
C PRO A 156 -29.99 -34.60 10.37
N MET A 157 -29.84 -34.87 11.66
CA MET A 157 -30.16 -36.18 12.20
C MET A 157 -31.68 -36.35 12.18
N PRO A 158 -32.21 -37.59 12.10
CA PRO A 158 -33.64 -37.83 11.89
C PRO A 158 -34.55 -37.37 13.05
N TRP A 159 -33.97 -36.87 14.14
CA TRP A 159 -34.67 -36.35 15.30
C TRP A 159 -34.71 -34.81 15.38
N GLU A 160 -34.10 -34.11 14.42
CA GLU A 160 -34.20 -32.65 14.24
C GLU A 160 -35.41 -32.27 13.38
#